data_AF-A0A8B8ECJ0-F1
#
_entry.id   AF-A0A8B8ECJ0-F1
#
_cell.length_a   1.000
_cell.length_b   1.000
_cell.length_c   1.000
_cell.angle_alpha   90.00
_cell.angle_beta   90.00
_cell.angle_gamma   90.00
#
_symmetry.space_group_name_H-M   'P 1'
#
loop_
_entity.id
_entity.type
_entity.pdbx_description
1 polymer ?
#
loop_
_entity_poly.entity_id
_entity_poly.type
_entity_poly.pdbx_seq_one_letter_code
_entity_poly.pdbx_strand_id
1 'polypeptide(L)'
;MEQEKERVLAAVRDVIDGQTTPRQGQSRESSRGREPYGVDIKKSSKPAPPAAKELTEEEIEKKTKTILDEYLHVHDMKEAILCVEELKSPSVMHCFVSSAVNHVLERSTIARNQTGLLLHDLVKKGVLSVPVYIQGLTEVIQYAEEMEIDIPKIWQYFGELIGPMVRGGSVPVNFLRKVAEPLKKNNKAGLLVAEVLHAASHREGYKKVGSLWRQSSLQWEDFMPAGNVKQFIKDKRVEFTVGEDSQPCTPTVSISLEAIQVKLHQLLVKENATNEAIFDWIEENVDEPTMKSSKFIRALMTSVCESAISGSGSSARVAPEIIKFRGDVLQKYLDHQVESELQALYALQALVHKLEHPQGVLRTLFDTLYDEDIISEEGFNNWEKSKDPNEQEGKGAAMKQVVQFFTWLREADEESDY
;
A
#
# COMPACT_ATOMS: atom_id res chain seq x y z
N MET A 1 -7.08 -57.11 15.30
CA MET A 1 -5.89 -56.29 15.00
C MET A 1 -4.72 -57.05 14.38
N GLU A 2 -4.84 -58.35 14.10
CA GLU A 2 -3.74 -59.14 13.52
C GLU A 2 -3.99 -59.60 12.07
N GLN A 3 -5.23 -59.52 11.58
CA GLN A 3 -5.56 -59.76 10.17
C GLN A 3 -5.41 -58.52 9.26
N GLU A 4 -5.26 -57.34 9.83
CA GLU A 4 -5.11 -56.10 9.05
C GLU A 4 -3.64 -55.77 8.75
N LYS A 5 -2.71 -56.32 9.55
CA LYS A 5 -1.27 -56.28 9.27
C LYS A 5 -0.85 -57.20 8.11
N GLU A 6 -1.63 -58.24 7.83
CA GLU A 6 -1.30 -59.22 6.79
C GLU A 6 -1.69 -58.74 5.37
N ARG A 7 -2.63 -57.79 5.26
CA ARG A 7 -3.02 -57.19 3.96
C ARG A 7 -2.08 -56.09 3.47
N VAL A 8 -1.30 -55.47 4.36
CA VAL A 8 -0.37 -54.39 3.98
C VAL A 8 0.99 -54.93 3.50
N LEU A 9 1.34 -56.18 3.86
CA LEU A 9 2.62 -56.80 3.48
C LEU A 9 2.62 -57.51 2.12
N ALA A 10 1.45 -57.66 1.46
CA ALA A 10 1.33 -58.28 0.14
C ALA A 10 1.48 -57.31 -1.04
N ALA A 11 1.54 -56.00 -0.80
CA ALA A 11 1.60 -54.98 -1.86
C ALA A 11 2.98 -54.37 -2.09
N VAL A 12 4.04 -54.84 -1.40
CA VAL A 12 5.39 -54.25 -1.45
C VAL A 12 6.43 -55.27 -1.98
N ARG A 13 6.02 -56.20 -2.86
CA ARG A 13 6.93 -57.26 -3.37
C ARG A 13 7.11 -57.34 -4.89
N ASP A 14 6.53 -56.44 -5.68
CA ASP A 14 6.54 -56.55 -7.14
C ASP A 14 7.26 -55.43 -7.91
N VAL A 15 8.22 -54.73 -7.29
CA VAL A 15 8.93 -53.61 -7.98
C VAL A 15 10.45 -53.75 -8.06
N ILE A 16 11.07 -54.77 -7.47
CA ILE A 16 12.55 -54.85 -7.51
C ILE A 16 12.99 -56.31 -7.62
N ASP A 17 13.25 -56.77 -8.84
CA ASP A 17 14.40 -57.65 -9.10
C ASP A 17 14.72 -57.68 -10.61
N GLY A 18 15.88 -57.12 -10.95
CA GLY A 18 16.58 -57.40 -12.19
C GLY A 18 17.55 -58.56 -11.97
N GLN A 19 17.79 -59.37 -13.01
CA GLN A 19 18.97 -60.24 -13.07
C GLN A 19 19.63 -60.21 -14.45
N THR A 20 20.95 -60.14 -14.39
CA THR A 20 21.93 -59.99 -15.47
C THR A 20 22.60 -61.31 -15.86
N THR A 21 23.22 -61.29 -17.06
CA THR A 21 24.40 -62.06 -17.58
C THR A 21 24.13 -63.24 -18.55
N PRO A 22 25.13 -63.73 -19.33
CA PRO A 22 25.95 -63.03 -20.35
C PRO A 22 26.24 -63.88 -21.64
N ARG A 23 26.70 -63.26 -22.76
CA ARG A 23 27.88 -63.68 -23.60
C ARG A 23 27.92 -63.13 -25.04
N GLN A 24 29.11 -62.62 -25.39
CA GLN A 24 29.90 -62.69 -26.63
C GLN A 24 29.23 -62.84 -28.01
N GLY A 25 29.66 -61.99 -28.96
CA GLY A 25 29.69 -62.33 -30.39
C GLY A 25 29.81 -61.12 -31.32
N GLN A 26 30.94 -61.01 -32.01
CA GLN A 26 31.23 -60.01 -33.04
C GLN A 26 30.31 -60.14 -34.27
N SER A 27 30.18 -59.03 -35.02
CA SER A 27 30.49 -58.94 -36.46
C SER A 27 29.37 -58.36 -37.34
N ARG A 28 29.77 -57.31 -38.07
CA ARG A 28 29.49 -57.03 -39.49
C ARG A 28 28.09 -56.61 -39.96
N GLU A 29 28.11 -55.37 -40.46
CA GLU A 29 27.71 -54.97 -41.83
C GLU A 29 26.24 -54.95 -42.25
N SER A 30 25.90 -53.76 -42.76
CA SER A 30 25.27 -53.55 -44.07
C SER A 30 23.74 -53.47 -44.13
N SER A 31 23.33 -52.22 -44.29
CA SER A 31 22.60 -51.71 -45.47
C SER A 31 21.13 -52.07 -45.70
N ARG A 32 20.42 -50.98 -46.02
CA ARG A 32 19.30 -50.85 -46.97
C ARG A 32 17.92 -51.34 -46.52
N GLY A 33 17.16 -50.38 -45.99
CA GLY A 33 16.09 -49.71 -46.74
C GLY A 33 14.85 -50.52 -47.11
N ARG A 34 13.69 -50.10 -46.60
CA ARG A 34 12.43 -49.94 -47.35
C ARG A 34 11.36 -49.28 -46.48
N GLU A 35 10.71 -48.27 -47.02
CA GLU A 35 9.50 -47.63 -46.48
C GLU A 35 8.34 -48.63 -46.35
N PRO A 36 7.38 -48.36 -45.45
CA PRO A 36 5.99 -48.50 -45.85
C PRO A 36 5.06 -47.38 -45.34
N TYR A 37 4.18 -46.98 -46.26
CA TYR A 37 2.87 -46.35 -46.09
C TYR A 37 2.25 -46.44 -44.68
N GLY A 38 1.95 -45.27 -44.10
CA GLY A 38 1.18 -45.11 -42.87
C GLY A 38 -0.22 -44.57 -43.15
N VAL A 39 -1.22 -45.30 -42.68
CA VAL A 39 -2.66 -45.08 -42.78
C VAL A 39 -3.12 -43.82 -42.02
N ASP A 40 -4.03 -43.06 -42.64
CA ASP A 40 -4.73 -41.90 -42.09
C ASP A 40 -5.41 -42.17 -40.72
N ILE A 41 -4.98 -41.43 -39.69
CA ILE A 41 -5.72 -41.27 -38.43
C ILE A 41 -6.27 -39.84 -38.40
N LYS A 42 -7.55 -39.68 -38.72
CA LYS A 42 -8.31 -38.44 -38.48
C LYS A 42 -8.38 -38.16 -36.97
N LYS A 43 -7.54 -37.25 -36.48
CA LYS A 43 -7.73 -36.60 -35.17
C LYS A 43 -8.95 -35.69 -35.25
N SER A 44 -10.01 -36.02 -34.52
CA SER A 44 -11.10 -35.07 -34.28
C SER A 44 -10.62 -34.00 -33.30
N SER A 45 -10.48 -32.77 -33.77
CA SER A 45 -10.35 -31.60 -32.91
C SER A 45 -11.75 -31.17 -32.45
N LYS A 46 -12.01 -31.26 -31.14
CA LYS A 46 -13.10 -30.48 -30.55
C LYS A 46 -12.76 -28.99 -30.72
N PRO A 47 -13.72 -28.12 -31.11
CA PRO A 47 -13.49 -26.68 -31.11
C PRO A 47 -13.17 -26.20 -29.69
N ALA A 48 -12.19 -25.30 -29.58
CA ALA A 48 -11.95 -24.55 -28.35
C ALA A 48 -13.23 -23.78 -27.95
N PRO A 49 -13.52 -23.61 -26.66
CA PRO A 49 -14.63 -22.78 -26.22
C PRO A 49 -14.47 -21.34 -26.76
N PRO A 50 -15.58 -20.67 -27.14
CA PRO A 50 -15.51 -19.30 -27.62
C PRO A 50 -14.89 -18.42 -26.53
N ALA A 51 -13.91 -17.59 -26.91
CA ALA A 51 -13.34 -16.59 -26.02
C ALA A 51 -14.48 -15.72 -25.45
N ALA A 52 -14.45 -15.48 -24.14
CA ALA A 52 -15.41 -14.59 -23.51
C ALA A 52 -15.37 -13.23 -24.23
N LYS A 53 -16.54 -12.66 -24.54
CA LYS A 53 -16.60 -11.37 -25.23
C LYS A 53 -16.07 -10.30 -24.28
N GLU A 54 -14.98 -9.63 -24.68
CA GLU A 54 -14.45 -8.49 -23.95
C GLU A 54 -15.46 -7.34 -23.96
N LEU A 55 -15.44 -6.54 -22.89
CA LEU A 55 -16.25 -5.35 -22.73
C LEU A 55 -15.76 -4.24 -23.67
N THR A 56 -16.66 -3.33 -24.04
CA THR A 56 -16.29 -2.10 -24.77
C THR A 56 -15.67 -1.06 -23.84
N GLU A 57 -14.99 -0.06 -24.41
CA GLU A 57 -14.42 1.06 -23.64
C GLU A 57 -15.49 1.80 -22.82
N GLU A 58 -16.67 2.05 -23.41
CA GLU A 58 -17.82 2.67 -22.73
C GLU A 58 -18.36 1.81 -21.57
N GLU A 59 -18.39 0.48 -21.73
CA GLU A 59 -18.81 -0.44 -20.68
C GLU A 59 -17.82 -0.47 -19.51
N ILE A 60 -16.51 -0.42 -19.81
CA ILE A 60 -15.45 -0.32 -18.81
C ILE A 60 -15.55 1.02 -18.07
N GLU A 61 -15.72 2.14 -18.77
CA GLU A 61 -15.85 3.45 -18.15
C GLU A 61 -17.02 3.46 -17.14
N LYS A 62 -18.20 2.98 -17.56
CA LYS A 62 -19.38 2.93 -16.71
C LYS A 62 -19.15 2.05 -15.47
N LYS A 63 -18.58 0.86 -15.65
CA LYS A 63 -18.26 -0.05 -14.54
C LYS A 63 -17.20 0.52 -13.62
N THR A 64 -16.20 1.22 -14.15
CA THR A 64 -15.14 1.88 -13.38
C THR A 64 -15.73 2.89 -12.40
N LYS A 65 -16.67 3.72 -12.87
CA LYS A 65 -17.35 4.72 -12.02
C LYS A 65 -18.09 4.06 -10.86
N THR A 66 -18.85 3.00 -11.13
CA THR A 66 -19.56 2.23 -10.10
C THR A 66 -18.60 1.63 -9.07
N ILE A 67 -17.57 0.90 -9.53
CA ILE A 67 -16.58 0.27 -8.64
C ILE A 67 -15.89 1.31 -7.75
N LEU A 68 -15.53 2.47 -8.32
CA LEU A 68 -14.88 3.53 -7.55
C LEU A 68 -15.82 4.20 -6.56
N ASP A 69 -17.06 4.47 -6.93
CA ASP A 69 -18.01 5.08 -6.00
C ASP A 69 -18.31 4.15 -4.82
N GLU A 70 -18.41 2.84 -5.07
CA GLU A 70 -18.55 1.82 -4.01
C GLU A 70 -17.29 1.73 -3.15
N TYR A 71 -16.10 1.63 -3.76
CA TYR A 71 -14.83 1.59 -3.04
C TYR A 71 -14.60 2.84 -2.18
N LEU A 72 -14.87 4.03 -2.71
CA LEU A 72 -14.70 5.28 -1.97
C LEU A 72 -15.76 5.48 -0.89
N HIS A 73 -16.84 4.72 -0.91
CA HIS A 73 -17.86 4.74 0.14
C HIS A 73 -17.56 3.71 1.23
N VAL A 74 -17.29 2.47 0.83
CA VAL A 74 -17.16 1.30 1.73
C VAL A 74 -15.71 1.08 2.19
N HIS A 75 -14.73 1.60 1.47
CA HIS A 75 -13.29 1.43 1.74
C HIS A 75 -12.79 -0.03 1.73
N ASP A 76 -13.53 -0.95 1.11
CA ASP A 76 -13.11 -2.35 0.95
C ASP A 76 -12.16 -2.52 -0.25
N MET A 77 -10.86 -2.49 0.04
CA MET A 77 -9.80 -2.74 -0.94
C MET A 77 -9.86 -4.14 -1.56
N LYS A 78 -10.28 -5.17 -0.82
CA LYS A 78 -10.29 -6.55 -1.33
C LYS A 78 -11.40 -6.71 -2.34
N GLU A 79 -12.59 -6.23 -2.02
CA GLU A 79 -13.75 -6.29 -2.90
C GLU A 79 -13.54 -5.46 -4.17
N ALA A 80 -13.00 -4.24 -4.03
CA ALA A 80 -12.69 -3.39 -5.18
C ALA A 80 -11.73 -4.09 -6.16
N ILE A 81 -10.71 -4.79 -5.66
CA ILE A 81 -9.77 -5.53 -6.50
C ILE A 81 -10.45 -6.70 -7.21
N LEU A 82 -11.31 -7.46 -6.50
CA LEU A 82 -12.07 -8.56 -7.10
C LEU A 82 -12.98 -8.07 -8.23
N CYS A 83 -13.70 -6.97 -8.00
CA CYS A 83 -14.56 -6.35 -9.00
C CYS A 83 -13.79 -5.97 -10.28
N VAL A 84 -12.55 -5.47 -10.15
CA VAL A 84 -11.70 -5.14 -11.30
C VAL A 84 -11.18 -6.40 -11.99
N GLU A 85 -10.80 -7.44 -11.25
CA GLU A 85 -10.41 -8.75 -11.82
C GLU A 85 -11.56 -9.38 -12.63
N GLU A 86 -12.80 -9.19 -12.22
CA GLU A 86 -13.99 -9.71 -12.90
C GLU A 86 -14.32 -9.03 -14.23
N LEU A 87 -13.76 -7.85 -14.51
CA LEU A 87 -13.95 -7.16 -15.79
C LEU A 87 -13.42 -7.98 -16.98
N LYS A 88 -12.36 -8.80 -16.76
CA LYS A 88 -11.81 -9.79 -17.71
C LYS A 88 -11.67 -9.28 -19.15
N SER A 89 -11.25 -8.02 -19.32
CA SER A 89 -11.15 -7.37 -20.64
C SER A 89 -9.76 -6.76 -20.86
N PRO A 90 -8.68 -7.58 -20.99
CA PRO A 90 -7.30 -7.11 -21.01
C PRO A 90 -6.98 -6.01 -22.03
N SER A 91 -7.62 -6.03 -23.21
CA SER A 91 -7.38 -5.06 -24.29
C SER A 91 -7.74 -3.62 -23.93
N VAL A 92 -8.75 -3.45 -23.07
CA VAL A 92 -9.35 -2.15 -22.69
C VAL A 92 -9.13 -1.81 -21.21
N MET A 93 -8.30 -2.56 -20.48
CA MET A 93 -8.01 -2.27 -19.07
C MET A 93 -7.28 -0.94 -18.85
N HIS A 94 -6.66 -0.36 -19.89
CA HIS A 94 -6.10 0.98 -19.81
C HIS A 94 -7.21 2.03 -19.63
N CYS A 95 -8.41 1.81 -20.20
CA CYS A 95 -9.59 2.64 -20.02
C CYS A 95 -10.06 2.67 -18.57
N PHE A 96 -9.87 1.60 -17.81
CA PHE A 96 -10.16 1.59 -16.38
C PHE A 96 -9.30 2.64 -15.65
N VAL A 97 -8.00 2.70 -15.96
CA VAL A 97 -7.08 3.64 -15.34
C VAL A 97 -7.39 5.08 -15.72
N SER A 98 -7.60 5.38 -17.01
CA SER A 98 -7.94 6.73 -17.46
C SER A 98 -9.31 7.19 -16.94
N SER A 99 -10.31 6.30 -16.94
CA SER A 99 -11.63 6.58 -16.37
C SER A 99 -11.57 6.82 -14.86
N ALA A 100 -10.76 6.02 -14.14
CA ALA A 100 -10.58 6.17 -12.71
C ALA A 100 -10.01 7.52 -12.33
N VAL A 101 -8.92 7.92 -13.00
CA VAL A 101 -8.28 9.22 -12.80
C VAL A 101 -9.26 10.35 -13.10
N ASN A 102 -9.93 10.32 -14.25
CA ASN A 102 -10.88 11.37 -14.64
C ASN A 102 -12.06 11.50 -13.66
N HIS A 103 -12.57 10.38 -13.13
CA HIS A 103 -13.72 10.37 -12.23
C HIS A 103 -13.44 11.06 -10.88
N VAL A 104 -12.19 10.98 -10.40
CA VAL A 104 -11.83 11.47 -9.06
C VAL A 104 -10.96 12.72 -9.05
N LEU A 105 -10.47 13.14 -10.21
CA LEU A 105 -9.51 14.23 -10.35
C LEU A 105 -9.92 15.51 -9.62
N GLU A 106 -11.20 15.88 -9.75
CA GLU A 106 -11.77 17.08 -9.12
C GLU A 106 -12.52 16.81 -7.81
N ARG A 107 -12.42 15.59 -7.26
CA ARG A 107 -12.99 15.24 -5.96
C ARG A 107 -12.08 15.68 -4.79
N SER A 108 -12.25 15.10 -3.61
CA SER A 108 -11.43 15.39 -2.44
C SER A 108 -10.02 14.80 -2.56
N THR A 109 -9.07 15.37 -1.82
CA THR A 109 -7.71 14.80 -1.66
C THR A 109 -7.74 13.36 -1.17
N ILE A 110 -8.69 13.03 -0.28
CA ILE A 110 -8.90 11.66 0.22
C ILE A 110 -9.28 10.73 -0.95
N ALA A 111 -10.27 11.11 -1.75
CA ALA A 111 -10.71 10.30 -2.89
C ALA A 111 -9.58 10.06 -3.92
N ARG A 112 -8.77 11.08 -4.19
CA ARG A 112 -7.61 10.94 -5.09
C ARG A 112 -6.56 9.98 -4.54
N ASN A 113 -6.17 10.14 -3.27
CA ASN A 113 -5.18 9.26 -2.64
C ASN A 113 -5.69 7.81 -2.55
N GLN A 114 -6.94 7.61 -2.15
CA GLN A 114 -7.55 6.27 -2.07
C GLN A 114 -7.60 5.60 -3.44
N THR A 115 -7.95 6.35 -4.50
CA THR A 115 -7.92 5.82 -5.87
C THR A 115 -6.50 5.48 -6.31
N GLY A 116 -5.51 6.32 -5.99
CA GLY A 116 -4.10 6.04 -6.26
C GLY A 116 -3.60 4.78 -5.55
N LEU A 117 -4.04 4.54 -4.31
CA LEU A 117 -3.75 3.33 -3.55
C LEU A 117 -4.37 2.09 -4.18
N LEU A 118 -5.63 2.16 -4.61
CA LEU A 118 -6.28 1.07 -5.35
C LEU A 118 -5.51 0.74 -6.64
N LEU A 119 -5.12 1.75 -7.42
CA LEU A 119 -4.33 1.55 -8.64
C LEU A 119 -2.95 0.92 -8.34
N HIS A 120 -2.29 1.34 -7.25
CA HIS A 120 -1.06 0.69 -6.77
C HIS A 120 -1.28 -0.79 -6.45
N ASP A 121 -2.32 -1.13 -5.70
CA ASP A 121 -2.58 -2.51 -5.27
C ASP A 121 -2.99 -3.41 -6.45
N LEU A 122 -3.75 -2.88 -7.41
CA LEU A 122 -4.06 -3.58 -8.67
C LEU A 122 -2.80 -3.91 -9.46
N VAL A 123 -1.83 -2.99 -9.52
CA VAL A 123 -0.55 -3.24 -10.20
C VAL A 123 0.31 -4.22 -9.40
N LYS A 124 0.41 -4.04 -8.08
CA LYS A 124 1.19 -4.90 -7.18
C LYS A 124 0.70 -6.35 -7.17
N LYS A 125 -0.62 -6.58 -7.24
CA LYS A 125 -1.23 -7.91 -7.34
C LYS A 125 -1.23 -8.48 -8.76
N GLY A 126 -0.80 -7.70 -9.75
CA GLY A 126 -0.70 -8.14 -11.15
C GLY A 126 -2.03 -8.15 -11.91
N VAL A 127 -3.08 -7.56 -11.35
CA VAL A 127 -4.37 -7.34 -12.04
C VAL A 127 -4.19 -6.37 -13.21
N LEU A 128 -3.42 -5.32 -12.97
CA LEU A 128 -2.96 -4.38 -14.00
C LEU A 128 -1.46 -4.56 -14.22
N SER A 129 -1.04 -4.61 -15.48
CA SER A 129 0.39 -4.53 -15.79
C SER A 129 0.88 -3.08 -15.76
N VAL A 130 2.15 -2.87 -15.42
CA VAL A 130 2.76 -1.52 -15.44
C VAL A 130 2.59 -0.81 -16.80
N PRO A 131 2.76 -1.47 -17.97
CA PRO A 131 2.48 -0.85 -19.27
C PRO A 131 1.03 -0.37 -19.44
N VAL A 132 0.04 -1.15 -19.00
CA VAL A 132 -1.38 -0.79 -19.07
C VAL A 132 -1.68 0.41 -18.17
N TYR A 133 -1.10 0.44 -16.96
CA TYR A 133 -1.20 1.58 -16.06
C TYR A 133 -0.60 2.85 -16.67
N ILE A 134 0.61 2.76 -17.24
CA ILE A 134 1.25 3.90 -17.93
C ILE A 134 0.41 4.39 -19.10
N GLN A 135 -0.18 3.48 -19.88
CA GLN A 135 -1.02 3.83 -21.02
C GLN A 135 -2.23 4.68 -20.57
N GLY A 136 -3.02 4.18 -19.62
CA GLY A 136 -4.20 4.90 -19.14
C GLY A 136 -3.86 6.23 -18.45
N LEU A 137 -2.75 6.32 -17.72
CA LEU A 137 -2.28 7.60 -17.20
C LEU A 137 -1.92 8.59 -18.31
N THR A 138 -1.22 8.11 -19.35
CA THR A 138 -0.76 8.96 -20.46
C THR A 138 -1.93 9.54 -21.24
N GLU A 139 -3.03 8.79 -21.38
CA GLU A 139 -4.27 9.24 -22.03
C GLU A 139 -4.88 10.47 -21.37
N VAL A 140 -4.76 10.60 -20.05
CA VAL A 140 -5.26 11.76 -19.31
C VAL A 140 -4.20 12.87 -19.30
N ILE A 141 -2.95 12.53 -18.98
CA ILE A 141 -1.87 13.50 -18.75
C ILE A 141 -1.53 14.31 -20.00
N GLN A 142 -1.73 13.76 -21.20
CA GLN A 142 -1.51 14.53 -22.44
C GLN A 142 -2.37 15.82 -22.53
N TYR A 143 -3.49 15.89 -21.81
CA TYR A 143 -4.37 17.07 -21.74
C TYR A 143 -4.13 17.94 -20.51
N ALA A 144 -3.17 17.60 -19.63
CA ALA A 144 -2.97 18.25 -18.34
C ALA A 144 -2.70 19.78 -18.43
N GLU A 145 -2.04 20.25 -19.49
CA GLU A 145 -1.82 21.69 -19.70
C GLU A 145 -3.13 22.44 -19.98
N GLU A 146 -4.02 21.86 -20.77
CA GLU A 146 -5.34 22.45 -21.04
C GLU A 146 -6.18 22.46 -19.75
N MET A 147 -6.10 21.39 -18.96
CA MET A 147 -6.79 21.28 -17.67
C MET A 147 -6.26 22.28 -16.63
N GLU A 148 -4.99 22.67 -16.69
CA GLU A 148 -4.40 23.67 -15.77
C GLU A 148 -5.10 25.04 -15.85
N ILE A 149 -5.70 25.36 -17.01
CA ILE A 149 -6.43 26.61 -17.23
C ILE A 149 -7.62 26.71 -16.27
N ASP A 150 -8.38 25.62 -16.14
CA ASP A 150 -9.57 25.55 -15.30
C ASP A 150 -9.27 25.05 -13.89
N ILE A 151 -8.20 24.26 -13.72
CA ILE A 151 -7.80 23.60 -12.48
C ILE A 151 -6.36 24.01 -12.12
N PRO A 152 -6.15 25.15 -11.44
CA PRO A 152 -4.80 25.62 -11.10
C PRO A 152 -3.95 24.64 -10.26
N LYS A 153 -4.61 23.70 -9.55
CA LYS A 153 -3.98 22.68 -8.71
C LYS A 153 -3.80 21.33 -9.41
N ILE A 154 -3.99 21.25 -10.73
CA ILE A 154 -4.01 19.99 -11.48
C ILE A 154 -2.75 19.13 -11.24
N TRP A 155 -1.58 19.74 -11.16
CA TRP A 155 -0.32 19.03 -10.93
C TRP A 155 -0.28 18.37 -9.56
N GLN A 156 -0.77 19.06 -8.52
CA GLN A 156 -0.90 18.50 -7.18
C GLN A 156 -1.89 17.32 -7.19
N TYR A 157 -2.99 17.44 -7.93
CA TYR A 157 -4.00 16.37 -8.02
C TYR A 157 -3.45 15.12 -8.71
N PHE A 158 -2.67 15.28 -9.78
CA PHE A 158 -1.92 14.16 -10.36
C PHE A 158 -0.86 13.61 -9.41
N GLY A 159 -0.21 14.47 -8.63
CA GLY A 159 0.69 14.07 -7.55
C GLY A 159 0.00 13.11 -6.57
N GLU A 160 -1.17 13.49 -6.05
CA GLU A 160 -1.97 12.69 -5.12
C GLU A 160 -2.45 11.35 -5.73
N LEU A 161 -2.70 11.29 -7.04
CA LEU A 161 -3.13 10.07 -7.73
C LEU A 161 -1.98 9.11 -8.09
N ILE A 162 -0.81 9.65 -8.44
CA ILE A 162 0.32 8.87 -8.94
C ILE A 162 1.34 8.58 -7.83
N GLY A 163 1.47 9.47 -6.85
CA GLY A 163 2.36 9.34 -5.69
C GLY A 163 2.28 7.98 -5.00
N PRO A 164 1.08 7.42 -4.74
CA PRO A 164 0.93 6.08 -4.15
C PRO A 164 1.62 4.95 -4.93
N MET A 165 1.86 5.09 -6.24
CA MET A 165 2.55 4.07 -7.04
C MET A 165 4.02 3.91 -6.66
N VAL A 166 4.63 4.93 -6.02
CA VAL A 166 6.01 4.88 -5.52
C VAL A 166 6.12 4.08 -4.21
N ARG A 167 5.00 3.85 -3.53
CA ARG A 167 4.92 3.20 -2.21
C ARG A 167 5.66 1.86 -2.19
N GLY A 168 6.48 1.66 -1.16
CA GLY A 168 7.22 0.42 -0.92
C GLY A 168 8.21 0.00 -2.02
N GLY A 169 8.44 0.83 -3.05
CA GLY A 169 9.29 0.48 -4.19
C GLY A 169 8.73 -0.66 -5.08
N SER A 170 7.42 -0.93 -5.02
CA SER A 170 6.78 -2.02 -5.79
C SER A 170 6.93 -1.85 -7.30
N VAL A 171 6.91 -0.59 -7.78
CA VAL A 171 7.14 -0.22 -9.17
C VAL A 171 8.35 0.72 -9.22
N PRO A 172 9.38 0.43 -10.04
CA PRO A 172 10.50 1.35 -10.21
C PRO A 172 10.03 2.71 -10.71
N VAL A 173 10.48 3.80 -10.06
CA VAL A 173 10.05 5.18 -10.31
C VAL A 173 10.29 5.63 -11.77
N ASN A 174 11.11 4.89 -12.52
CA ASN A 174 11.39 5.15 -13.94
C ASN A 174 10.14 5.13 -14.86
N PHE A 175 9.01 4.59 -14.40
CA PHE A 175 7.74 4.67 -15.13
C PHE A 175 7.34 6.12 -15.43
N LEU A 176 7.70 7.07 -14.55
CA LEU A 176 7.44 8.50 -14.72
C LEU A 176 8.02 9.06 -16.02
N ARG A 177 9.13 8.51 -16.52
CA ARG A 177 9.72 8.91 -17.81
C ARG A 177 8.73 8.78 -18.95
N LYS A 178 7.97 7.68 -18.98
CA LYS A 178 6.98 7.42 -20.03
C LYS A 178 5.72 8.25 -19.81
N VAL A 179 5.25 8.32 -18.58
CA VAL A 179 4.05 9.07 -18.19
C VAL A 179 4.20 10.57 -18.49
N ALA A 180 5.38 11.14 -18.22
CA ALA A 180 5.66 12.56 -18.43
C ALA A 180 6.09 12.91 -19.87
N GLU A 181 6.23 11.93 -20.78
CA GLU A 181 6.69 12.15 -22.15
C GLU A 181 5.85 13.19 -22.92
N PRO A 182 4.50 13.18 -22.87
CA PRO A 182 3.69 14.19 -23.55
C PRO A 182 3.97 15.63 -23.08
N LEU A 183 4.35 15.79 -21.81
CA LEU A 183 4.54 17.08 -21.16
C LEU A 183 5.90 17.72 -21.42
N LYS A 184 6.84 16.99 -22.04
CA LYS A 184 8.18 17.50 -22.34
C LYS A 184 8.15 18.68 -23.30
N LYS A 185 7.27 18.62 -24.30
CA LYS A 185 7.12 19.66 -25.32
C LYS A 185 6.75 21.01 -24.69
N ASN A 186 6.03 20.98 -23.57
CA ASN A 186 5.44 22.17 -22.96
C ASN A 186 6.20 22.56 -21.67
N ASN A 187 7.34 21.91 -21.40
CA ASN A 187 8.17 22.09 -20.20
C ASN A 187 7.41 21.87 -18.87
N LYS A 188 6.35 21.05 -18.88
CA LYS A 188 5.53 20.73 -17.70
C LYS A 188 5.89 19.39 -17.06
N ALA A 189 6.67 18.55 -17.74
CA ALA A 189 7.08 17.23 -17.24
C ALA A 189 7.74 17.29 -15.86
N GLY A 190 8.65 18.26 -15.64
CA GLY A 190 9.28 18.46 -14.34
C GLY A 190 8.28 18.80 -13.22
N LEU A 191 7.23 19.58 -13.51
CA LEU A 191 6.20 19.95 -12.52
C LEU A 191 5.44 18.72 -12.05
N LEU A 192 4.93 17.91 -12.99
CA LEU A 192 4.25 16.66 -12.68
C LEU A 192 5.11 15.78 -11.77
N VAL A 193 6.37 15.54 -12.17
CA VAL A 193 7.27 14.66 -11.42
C VAL A 193 7.56 15.21 -10.02
N ALA A 194 7.77 16.52 -9.88
CA ALA A 194 7.98 17.12 -8.56
C ALA A 194 6.78 16.91 -7.62
N GLU A 195 5.55 17.12 -8.12
CA GLU A 195 4.33 16.90 -7.31
C GLU A 195 4.14 15.42 -6.94
N VAL A 196 4.45 14.50 -7.86
CA VAL A 196 4.42 13.05 -7.57
C VAL A 196 5.41 12.68 -6.48
N LEU A 197 6.64 13.21 -6.52
CA LEU A 197 7.66 12.93 -5.51
C LEU A 197 7.28 13.52 -4.16
N HIS A 198 6.69 14.71 -4.11
CA HIS A 198 6.17 15.29 -2.86
C HIS A 198 5.04 14.46 -2.27
N ALA A 199 4.06 14.08 -3.10
CA ALA A 199 2.96 13.21 -2.67
C ALA A 199 3.46 11.85 -2.15
N ALA A 200 4.44 11.24 -2.82
CA ALA A 200 5.08 10.02 -2.33
C ALA A 200 5.83 10.26 -1.00
N SER A 201 6.52 11.39 -0.87
CA SER A 201 7.32 11.71 0.33
C SER A 201 6.45 11.94 1.56
N HIS A 202 5.21 12.43 1.39
CA HIS A 202 4.23 12.54 2.48
C HIS A 202 3.89 11.20 3.15
N ARG A 203 4.10 10.07 2.47
CA ARG A 203 3.84 8.72 3.01
C ARG A 203 5.12 7.92 3.24
N GLU A 204 6.20 8.24 2.54
CA GLU A 204 7.42 7.46 2.56
C GLU A 204 8.62 8.15 3.20
N GLY A 205 8.60 9.48 3.34
CA GLY A 205 9.76 10.29 3.71
C GLY A 205 10.59 10.70 2.49
N TYR A 206 11.20 11.90 2.56
CA TYR A 206 11.98 12.46 1.46
C TYR A 206 13.22 11.62 1.14
N LYS A 207 13.86 11.03 2.15
CA LYS A 207 15.09 10.23 1.97
C LYS A 207 14.81 8.92 1.24
N LYS A 208 13.75 8.21 1.62
CA LYS A 208 13.29 6.99 0.95
C LYS A 208 13.00 7.27 -0.52
N VAL A 209 12.18 8.29 -0.79
CA VAL A 209 11.79 8.66 -2.17
C VAL A 209 13.01 9.09 -2.98
N GLY A 210 13.92 9.87 -2.39
CA GLY A 210 15.21 10.22 -3.00
C GLY A 210 16.07 9.00 -3.33
N SER A 211 16.08 7.97 -2.48
CA SER A 211 16.78 6.70 -2.78
C SER A 211 16.12 5.93 -3.93
N LEU A 212 14.78 5.84 -3.97
CA LEU A 212 14.03 5.16 -5.03
C LEU A 212 14.21 5.86 -6.39
N TRP A 213 14.24 7.19 -6.40
CA TRP A 213 14.55 8.01 -7.57
C TRP A 213 15.92 7.65 -8.15
N ARG A 214 16.96 7.62 -7.31
CA ARG A 214 18.35 7.32 -7.71
C ARG A 214 18.52 5.88 -8.16
N GLN A 215 17.93 4.92 -7.44
CA GLN A 215 17.91 3.50 -7.82
C GLN A 215 17.23 3.28 -9.18
N SER A 216 16.26 4.14 -9.52
CA SER A 216 15.59 4.14 -10.83
C SER A 216 16.40 4.82 -11.94
N SER A 217 17.64 5.27 -11.66
CA SER A 217 18.53 5.95 -12.60
C SER A 217 17.89 7.15 -13.30
N LEU A 218 17.07 7.91 -12.57
CA LEU A 218 16.41 9.11 -13.07
C LEU A 218 17.28 10.35 -12.86
N GLN A 219 17.23 11.25 -13.84
CA GLN A 219 17.84 12.57 -13.78
C GLN A 219 16.79 13.63 -14.13
N TRP A 220 16.93 14.85 -13.60
CA TRP A 220 15.98 15.92 -13.91
C TRP A 220 16.04 16.33 -15.38
N GLU A 221 17.19 16.15 -16.02
CA GLU A 221 17.42 16.29 -17.46
C GLU A 221 16.51 15.38 -18.31
N ASP A 222 15.97 14.31 -17.73
CA ASP A 222 15.01 13.45 -18.39
C ASP A 222 13.65 14.12 -18.59
N PHE A 223 13.36 15.17 -17.82
CA PHE A 223 12.05 15.83 -17.73
C PHE A 223 12.11 17.33 -18.09
N MET A 224 13.30 17.92 -18.18
CA MET A 224 13.45 19.34 -18.49
C MET A 224 14.84 19.69 -19.08
N PRO A 225 14.99 20.86 -19.72
CA PRO A 225 16.28 21.30 -20.24
C PRO A 225 17.35 21.51 -19.15
N ALA A 226 18.57 21.02 -19.38
CA ALA A 226 19.67 20.99 -18.41
C ALA A 226 20.03 22.37 -17.81
N GLY A 227 19.85 23.46 -18.56
CA GLY A 227 20.18 24.81 -18.09
C GLY A 227 19.39 25.27 -16.86
N ASN A 228 18.20 24.72 -16.63
CA ASN A 228 17.28 25.16 -15.58
C ASN A 228 17.22 24.20 -14.38
N VAL A 229 17.89 23.05 -14.45
CA VAL A 229 17.75 21.96 -13.46
C VAL A 229 18.10 22.42 -12.04
N LYS A 230 19.25 23.10 -11.85
CA LYS A 230 19.69 23.55 -10.52
C LYS A 230 18.71 24.53 -9.87
N GLN A 231 18.18 25.46 -10.65
CA GLN A 231 17.21 26.45 -10.17
C GLN A 231 15.88 25.77 -9.84
N PHE A 232 15.43 24.87 -10.72
CA PHE A 232 14.22 24.09 -10.53
C PHE A 232 14.24 23.24 -9.27
N ILE A 233 15.35 22.54 -9.01
CA ILE A 233 15.50 21.71 -7.81
C ILE A 233 15.26 22.52 -6.55
N LYS A 234 15.82 23.74 -6.49
CA LYS A 234 15.65 24.66 -5.37
C LYS A 234 14.25 25.24 -5.29
N ASP A 235 13.70 25.68 -6.43
CA ASP A 235 12.38 26.32 -6.47
C ASP A 235 11.26 25.34 -6.13
N LYS A 236 11.42 24.07 -6.51
CA LYS A 236 10.47 22.99 -6.25
C LYS A 236 10.79 22.16 -5.02
N ARG A 237 11.83 22.51 -4.28
CA ARG A 237 12.23 21.84 -3.03
C ARG A 237 12.43 20.33 -3.18
N VAL A 238 13.07 19.92 -4.27
CA VAL A 238 13.34 18.52 -4.60
C VAL A 238 14.82 18.15 -4.42
N GLU A 239 15.53 18.84 -3.52
CA GLU A 239 16.95 18.63 -3.23
C GLU A 239 17.26 17.19 -2.77
N PHE A 240 16.29 16.53 -2.15
CA PHE A 240 16.39 15.13 -1.71
C PHE A 240 16.65 14.13 -2.86
N THR A 241 16.46 14.54 -4.11
CA THR A 241 16.75 13.70 -5.30
C THR A 241 18.22 13.72 -5.74
N VAL A 242 19.04 14.65 -5.22
CA VAL A 242 20.41 14.93 -5.71
C VAL A 242 21.50 14.59 -4.69
N GLY A 243 21.13 14.08 -3.51
CA GLY A 243 22.09 13.67 -2.50
C GLY A 243 23.00 12.53 -2.96
N GLU A 244 24.16 12.38 -2.31
CA GLU A 244 24.92 11.12 -2.37
C GLU A 244 24.09 10.02 -1.69
N ASP A 245 24.15 8.79 -2.20
CA ASP A 245 23.63 7.64 -1.47
C ASP A 245 24.43 7.55 -0.17
N SER A 246 23.90 8.14 0.91
CA SER A 246 24.02 7.48 2.19
C SER A 246 23.59 6.05 1.90
N GLN A 247 24.54 5.11 2.00
CA GLN A 247 24.32 3.68 1.84
C GLN A 247 22.97 3.28 2.43
N PRO A 248 22.30 2.20 2.00
CA PRO A 248 21.15 1.67 2.72
C PRO A 248 21.53 1.61 4.19
N CYS A 249 21.02 2.56 4.98
CA CYS A 249 21.46 2.75 6.35
C CYS A 249 20.82 1.60 7.10
N THR A 250 21.51 0.47 7.17
CA THR A 250 21.47 -0.30 8.39
C THR A 250 21.85 0.70 9.48
N PRO A 251 20.94 1.04 10.41
CA PRO A 251 21.19 2.08 11.39
C PRO A 251 22.45 1.67 12.15
N THR A 252 23.52 2.41 11.93
CA THR A 252 24.85 2.07 12.45
C THR A 252 24.94 2.41 13.96
N VAL A 253 23.88 3.01 14.49
CA VAL A 253 23.69 3.31 15.90
C VAL A 253 22.28 2.85 16.29
N SER A 254 22.18 1.70 16.95
CA SER A 254 20.96 1.27 17.62
C SER A 254 20.71 2.20 18.81
N ILE A 255 19.87 3.22 18.61
CA ILE A 255 19.45 4.08 19.71
C ILE A 255 18.54 3.26 20.63
N SER A 256 18.66 3.44 21.95
CA SER A 256 17.75 2.76 22.88
C SER A 256 16.31 3.22 22.65
N LEU A 257 15.35 2.36 22.95
CA LEU A 257 13.93 2.66 22.78
C LEU A 257 13.48 3.86 23.63
N GLU A 258 14.06 4.05 24.81
CA GLU A 258 13.79 5.21 25.67
C GLU A 258 14.24 6.51 24.99
N ALA A 259 15.39 6.49 24.32
CA ALA A 259 15.85 7.62 23.53
C ALA A 259 14.98 7.86 22.28
N ILE A 260 14.45 6.79 21.66
CA ILE A 260 13.46 6.89 20.57
C ILE A 260 12.21 7.61 21.07
N GLN A 261 11.66 7.21 22.20
CA GLN A 261 10.47 7.85 22.78
C GLN A 261 10.71 9.34 23.10
N VAL A 262 11.86 9.66 23.72
CA VAL A 262 12.22 11.06 24.02
C VAL A 262 12.32 11.89 22.74
N LYS A 263 12.93 11.34 21.68
CA LYS A 263 13.11 12.06 20.43
C LYS A 263 11.81 12.19 19.64
N LEU A 264 10.97 11.16 19.59
CA LEU A 264 9.63 11.23 19.01
C LEU A 264 8.79 12.30 19.71
N HIS A 265 8.77 12.32 21.05
CA HIS A 265 8.10 13.37 21.80
C HIS A 265 8.68 14.76 21.50
N GLN A 266 10.00 14.89 21.35
CA GLN A 266 10.61 16.16 20.96
C GLN A 266 10.15 16.62 19.57
N LEU A 267 10.19 15.75 18.56
CA LEU A 267 9.80 16.06 17.19
C LEU A 267 8.31 16.39 17.06
N LEU A 268 7.45 15.56 17.66
CA LEU A 268 5.99 15.68 17.56
C LEU A 268 5.41 16.79 18.43
N VAL A 269 5.85 16.90 19.69
CA VAL A 269 5.22 17.78 20.68
C VAL A 269 5.94 19.14 20.80
N LYS A 270 7.28 19.16 20.74
CA LYS A 270 8.05 20.41 20.96
C LYS A 270 8.36 21.16 19.66
N GLU A 271 8.79 20.43 18.64
CA GLU A 271 9.24 21.02 17.37
C GLU A 271 8.12 21.10 16.33
N ASN A 272 7.03 20.35 16.53
CA ASN A 272 5.93 20.19 15.56
C ASN A 272 6.47 19.90 14.14
N ALA A 273 7.44 18.97 14.06
CA ALA A 273 8.11 18.60 12.82
C ALA A 273 7.11 18.08 11.77
N THR A 274 7.41 18.18 10.47
CA THR A 274 6.52 17.66 9.42
C THR A 274 6.55 16.13 9.39
N ASN A 275 5.55 15.49 8.76
CA ASN A 275 5.48 14.02 8.68
C ASN A 275 6.72 13.43 8.00
N GLU A 276 7.22 14.11 6.97
CA GLU A 276 8.39 13.68 6.20
C GLU A 276 9.66 13.71 7.05
N ALA A 277 9.84 14.73 7.88
CA ALA A 277 10.95 14.81 8.81
C ALA A 277 10.90 13.70 9.88
N ILE A 278 9.69 13.30 10.30
CA ILE A 278 9.50 12.18 11.23
C ILE A 278 9.85 10.86 10.54
N PHE A 279 9.36 10.63 9.32
CA PHE A 279 9.72 9.44 8.54
C PHE A 279 11.23 9.34 8.31
N ASP A 280 11.85 10.42 7.83
CA ASP A 280 13.29 10.47 7.58
C ASP A 280 14.09 10.18 8.85
N TRP A 281 13.68 10.72 10.00
CA TRP A 281 14.35 10.44 11.26
C TRP A 281 14.18 8.98 11.68
N ILE A 282 12.97 8.43 11.62
CA ILE A 282 12.73 7.02 12.01
C ILE A 282 13.54 6.07 11.12
N GLU A 283 13.55 6.29 9.80
CA GLU A 283 14.26 5.43 8.85
C GLU A 283 15.79 5.46 9.00
N GLU A 284 16.36 6.57 9.48
CA GLU A 284 17.80 6.65 9.72
C GLU A 284 18.25 6.08 11.07
N ASN A 285 17.35 6.11 12.06
CA ASN A 285 17.72 5.93 13.46
C ASN A 285 17.15 4.66 14.09
N VAL A 286 16.15 4.04 13.46
CA VAL A 286 15.43 2.87 13.99
C VAL A 286 15.55 1.73 12.99
N ASP A 287 15.93 0.54 13.45
CA ASP A 287 15.99 -0.65 12.61
C ASP A 287 14.60 -1.23 12.34
N GLU A 288 14.43 -1.91 11.20
CA GLU A 288 13.13 -2.50 10.81
C GLU A 288 12.49 -3.41 11.87
N PRO A 289 13.23 -4.30 12.58
CA PRO A 289 12.67 -5.06 13.70
C PRO A 289 12.14 -4.16 14.83
N THR A 290 12.89 -3.12 15.21
CA THR A 290 12.45 -2.17 16.24
C THR A 290 11.23 -1.37 15.79
N MET A 291 11.13 -0.98 14.51
CA MET A 291 9.95 -0.30 13.97
C MET A 291 8.66 -1.13 14.11
N LYS A 292 8.77 -2.46 14.02
CA LYS A 292 7.63 -3.38 14.20
C LYS A 292 7.43 -3.82 15.65
N SER A 293 8.26 -3.35 16.58
CA SER A 293 8.17 -3.74 17.98
C SER A 293 6.97 -3.08 18.66
N SER A 294 6.27 -3.84 19.50
CA SER A 294 5.14 -3.32 20.30
C SER A 294 5.50 -2.07 21.09
N LYS A 295 6.74 -2.00 21.59
CA LYS A 295 7.20 -0.86 22.37
C LYS A 295 7.37 0.41 21.53
N PHE A 296 7.83 0.28 20.29
CA PHE A 296 7.92 1.42 19.36
C PHE A 296 6.53 1.93 18.98
N ILE A 297 5.61 1.02 18.63
CA ILE A 297 4.23 1.38 18.30
C ILE A 297 3.56 2.12 19.45
N ARG A 298 3.74 1.64 20.68
CA ARG A 298 3.25 2.33 21.88
C ARG A 298 3.84 3.73 22.03
N ALA A 299 5.16 3.88 21.89
CA ALA A 299 5.83 5.17 22.00
C ALA A 299 5.37 6.17 20.93
N LEU A 300 5.18 5.70 19.68
CA LEU A 300 4.68 6.51 18.58
C LEU A 300 3.25 6.95 18.82
N MET A 301 2.35 6.01 19.14
CA MET A 301 0.93 6.32 19.42
C MET A 301 0.79 7.29 20.59
N THR A 302 1.50 7.07 21.70
CA THR A 302 1.50 8.00 22.83
C THR A 302 1.97 9.39 22.42
N SER A 303 3.08 9.50 21.67
CA SER A 303 3.63 10.80 21.28
C SER A 303 2.71 11.58 20.33
N VAL A 304 2.05 10.88 19.39
CA VAL A 304 1.10 11.52 18.47
C VAL A 304 -0.15 11.99 19.23
N CYS A 305 -0.73 11.15 20.07
CA CYS A 305 -1.91 11.54 20.86
C CYS A 305 -1.58 12.63 21.89
N GLU A 306 -0.41 12.61 22.53
CA GLU A 306 0.04 13.70 23.42
C GLU A 306 0.17 15.02 22.65
N SER A 307 0.63 15.01 21.40
CA SER A 307 0.70 16.22 20.57
C SER A 307 -0.68 16.79 20.22
N ALA A 308 -1.71 15.94 20.19
CA ALA A 308 -3.08 16.32 19.91
C ALA A 308 -3.89 16.74 21.16
N ILE A 309 -3.40 16.46 22.36
CA ILE A 309 -4.10 16.77 23.61
C ILE A 309 -3.59 18.09 24.19
N SER A 310 -4.51 18.99 24.48
CA SER A 310 -4.23 20.27 25.15
C SER A 310 -4.92 20.32 26.52
N GLY A 311 -4.33 21.03 27.48
CA GLY A 311 -4.84 21.14 28.85
C GLY A 311 -4.33 20.03 29.78
N SER A 312 -4.83 20.01 31.01
CA SER A 312 -4.41 19.05 32.05
C SER A 312 -5.59 18.58 32.89
N GLY A 313 -5.57 17.30 33.29
CA GLY A 313 -6.62 16.67 34.09
C GLY A 313 -7.99 16.80 33.42
N SER A 314 -9.01 17.18 34.19
CA SER A 314 -10.41 17.30 33.72
C SER A 314 -10.66 18.35 32.63
N SER A 315 -9.70 19.24 32.37
CA SER A 315 -9.80 20.26 31.31
C SER A 315 -9.24 19.82 29.96
N ALA A 316 -8.68 18.60 29.89
CA ALA A 316 -8.01 18.12 28.69
C ALA A 316 -8.98 17.99 27.50
N ARG A 317 -8.51 18.41 26.32
CA ARG A 317 -9.27 18.34 25.06
C ARG A 317 -8.38 17.84 23.94
N VAL A 318 -8.98 17.09 23.04
CA VAL A 318 -8.32 16.57 21.83
C VAL A 318 -8.55 17.56 20.69
N ALA A 319 -7.51 17.82 19.91
CA ALA A 319 -7.59 18.48 18.62
C ALA A 319 -7.55 17.41 17.51
N PRO A 320 -8.70 16.99 16.96
CA PRO A 320 -8.77 15.89 15.98
C PRO A 320 -7.90 16.18 14.76
N GLU A 321 -7.85 17.45 14.31
CA GLU A 321 -7.08 17.88 13.14
C GLU A 321 -5.60 17.48 13.20
N ILE A 322 -5.01 17.43 14.40
CA ILE A 322 -3.61 17.00 14.58
C ILE A 322 -3.49 15.50 14.31
N ILE A 323 -4.44 14.69 14.78
CA ILE A 323 -4.42 13.24 14.56
C ILE A 323 -4.63 12.94 13.08
N LYS A 324 -5.59 13.61 12.44
CA LYS A 324 -5.82 13.53 10.98
C LYS A 324 -4.55 13.86 10.21
N PHE A 325 -3.90 14.97 10.57
CA PHE A 325 -2.63 15.36 9.97
C PHE A 325 -1.50 14.34 10.20
N ARG A 326 -1.48 13.65 11.34
CA ARG A 326 -0.49 12.58 11.65
C ARG A 326 -0.93 11.19 11.23
N GLY A 327 -2.09 11.05 10.58
CA GLY A 327 -2.68 9.76 10.20
C GLY A 327 -1.73 8.93 9.34
N ASP A 328 -1.11 9.53 8.33
CA ASP A 328 -0.15 8.85 7.45
C ASP A 328 1.05 8.26 8.24
N VAL A 329 1.51 8.95 9.30
CA VAL A 329 2.60 8.46 10.16
C VAL A 329 2.16 7.22 10.91
N LEU A 330 0.99 7.26 11.54
CA LEU A 330 0.46 6.09 12.25
C LEU A 330 0.19 4.93 11.30
N GLN A 331 -0.49 5.17 10.18
CA GLN A 331 -0.81 4.15 9.17
C GLN A 331 0.45 3.45 8.65
N LYS A 332 1.55 4.18 8.37
CA LYS A 332 2.80 3.57 7.88
C LYS A 332 3.36 2.52 8.84
N TYR A 333 3.34 2.78 10.14
CA TYR A 333 3.97 1.91 11.14
C TYR A 333 3.03 0.88 11.76
N LEU A 334 1.72 1.16 11.83
CA LEU A 334 0.72 0.18 12.25
C LEU A 334 0.45 -0.85 11.13
N ASP A 335 0.50 -0.43 9.86
CA ASP A 335 0.45 -1.28 8.67
C ASP A 335 -0.77 -2.23 8.63
N HIS A 336 -1.90 -1.78 9.19
CA HIS A 336 -3.14 -2.57 9.36
C HIS A 336 -2.92 -3.95 10.00
N GLN A 337 -1.89 -4.07 10.85
CA GLN A 337 -1.63 -5.28 11.60
C GLN A 337 -2.38 -5.22 12.92
N VAL A 338 -3.33 -6.15 13.10
CA VAL A 338 -4.19 -6.24 14.29
C VAL A 338 -3.40 -6.20 15.61
N GLU A 339 -2.24 -6.86 15.65
CA GLU A 339 -1.36 -6.83 16.83
C GLU A 339 -0.76 -5.44 17.10
N SER A 340 -0.33 -4.73 16.06
CA SER A 340 0.18 -3.36 16.17
C SER A 340 -0.91 -2.39 16.59
N GLU A 341 -2.10 -2.50 15.98
CA GLU A 341 -3.29 -1.72 16.33
C GLU A 341 -3.68 -1.92 17.80
N LEU A 342 -3.68 -3.18 18.27
CA LEU A 342 -3.97 -3.51 19.66
C LEU A 342 -2.95 -2.88 20.63
N GLN A 343 -1.65 -2.91 20.30
CA GLN A 343 -0.62 -2.24 21.09
C GLN A 343 -0.79 -0.72 21.10
N ALA A 344 -1.21 -0.13 19.98
CA ALA A 344 -1.53 1.28 19.90
C ALA A 344 -2.71 1.65 20.82
N LEU A 345 -3.77 0.83 20.85
CA LEU A 345 -4.91 1.02 21.76
C LEU A 345 -4.52 0.88 23.24
N TYR A 346 -3.61 -0.03 23.59
CA TYR A 346 -3.08 -0.11 24.96
C TYR A 346 -2.26 1.13 25.35
N ALA A 347 -1.44 1.67 24.44
CA ALA A 347 -0.74 2.93 24.67
C ALA A 347 -1.72 4.10 24.88
N LEU A 348 -2.80 4.14 24.09
CA LEU A 348 -3.84 5.16 24.22
C LEU A 348 -4.58 5.08 25.55
N GLN A 349 -4.94 3.86 25.98
CA GLN A 349 -5.54 3.61 27.29
C GLN A 349 -4.64 4.08 28.43
N ALA A 350 -3.35 3.73 28.39
CA ALA A 350 -2.38 4.12 29.40
C ALA A 350 -2.20 5.66 29.45
N LEU A 351 -2.18 6.32 28.29
CA LEU A 351 -2.11 7.77 28.19
C LEU A 351 -3.32 8.45 28.83
N VAL A 352 -4.54 8.03 28.47
CA VAL A 352 -5.77 8.60 29.04
C VAL A 352 -5.87 8.32 30.55
N HIS A 353 -5.39 7.16 30.99
CA HIS A 353 -5.32 6.86 32.42
C HIS A 353 -4.41 7.81 33.18
N LYS A 354 -3.21 8.11 32.63
CA LYS A 354 -2.27 9.10 33.18
C LYS A 354 -2.86 10.52 33.23
N LEU A 355 -3.80 10.84 32.34
CA LEU A 355 -4.55 12.11 32.34
C LEU A 355 -5.74 12.12 33.31
N GLU A 356 -5.94 11.05 34.08
CA GLU A 356 -7.05 10.87 35.03
C GLU A 356 -8.44 10.82 34.37
N HIS A 357 -8.54 10.23 33.17
CA HIS A 357 -9.82 9.97 32.48
C HIS A 357 -10.67 11.23 32.20
N PRO A 358 -10.13 12.23 31.49
CA PRO A 358 -10.90 13.41 31.09
C PRO A 358 -12.08 13.06 30.19
N GLN A 359 -13.23 13.68 30.45
CA GLN A 359 -14.46 13.37 29.74
C GLN A 359 -14.35 13.69 28.24
N GLY A 360 -14.68 12.72 27.40
CA GLY A 360 -14.75 12.89 25.94
C GLY A 360 -13.42 12.70 25.21
N VAL A 361 -12.27 12.75 25.90
CA VAL A 361 -10.95 12.61 25.27
C VAL A 361 -10.78 11.24 24.59
N LEU A 362 -10.99 10.14 25.32
CA LEU A 362 -10.84 8.80 24.75
C LEU A 362 -11.84 8.55 23.62
N ARG A 363 -13.07 9.05 23.78
CA ARG A 363 -14.12 8.91 22.78
C ARG A 363 -13.72 9.60 21.47
N THR A 364 -13.33 10.87 21.54
CA THR A 364 -12.87 11.63 20.36
C THR A 364 -11.64 11.00 19.71
N LEU A 365 -10.72 10.43 20.51
CA LEU A 365 -9.57 9.69 19.98
C LEU A 365 -10.01 8.44 19.21
N PHE A 366 -10.92 7.64 19.76
CA PHE A 366 -11.44 6.44 19.09
C PHE A 366 -12.18 6.80 17.79
N ASP A 367 -13.08 7.78 17.84
CA ASP A 367 -13.81 8.26 16.66
C ASP A 367 -12.82 8.70 15.57
N THR A 368 -11.82 9.52 15.92
CA THR A 368 -10.84 10.02 14.93
C THR A 368 -9.94 8.92 14.38
N LEU A 369 -9.53 7.94 15.20
CA LEU A 369 -8.68 6.84 14.75
C LEU A 369 -9.43 5.85 13.85
N TYR A 370 -10.74 5.68 14.07
CA TYR A 370 -11.62 4.89 13.22
C TYR A 370 -11.91 5.62 11.90
N ASP A 371 -12.36 6.88 11.96
CA ASP A 371 -12.72 7.68 10.78
C ASP A 371 -11.57 7.88 9.79
N GLU A 372 -10.32 7.89 10.28
CA GLU A 372 -9.12 8.05 9.45
C GLU A 372 -8.47 6.70 9.06
N ASP A 373 -9.18 5.57 9.23
CA ASP A 373 -8.70 4.22 8.90
C ASP A 373 -7.34 3.87 9.55
N ILE A 374 -7.04 4.40 10.73
CA ILE A 374 -5.77 4.13 11.43
C ILE A 374 -5.87 2.83 12.22
N ILE A 375 -7.05 2.54 12.76
CA ILE A 375 -7.33 1.33 13.54
C ILE A 375 -8.59 0.69 12.99
N SER A 376 -8.49 -0.59 12.63
CA SER A 376 -9.61 -1.36 12.12
C SER A 376 -10.66 -1.64 13.20
N GLU A 377 -11.87 -1.92 12.76
CA GLU A 377 -12.94 -2.42 13.62
C GLU A 377 -12.50 -3.69 14.40
N GLU A 378 -11.78 -4.60 13.74
CA GLU A 378 -11.20 -5.79 14.36
C GLU A 378 -10.22 -5.42 15.49
N GLY A 379 -9.38 -4.40 15.28
CA GLY A 379 -8.47 -3.85 16.30
C GLY A 379 -9.22 -3.38 17.55
N PHE A 380 -10.28 -2.59 17.37
CA PHE A 380 -11.13 -2.12 18.48
C PHE A 380 -11.83 -3.28 19.20
N ASN A 381 -12.40 -4.22 18.45
CA ASN A 381 -13.07 -5.41 18.97
C ASN A 381 -12.11 -6.29 19.80
N ASN A 382 -10.85 -6.44 19.36
CA ASN A 382 -9.83 -7.19 20.08
C ASN A 382 -9.40 -6.48 21.37
N TRP A 383 -9.26 -5.15 21.34
CA TRP A 383 -8.99 -4.38 22.55
C TRP A 383 -10.13 -4.49 23.57
N GLU A 384 -11.40 -4.44 23.13
CA GLU A 384 -12.56 -4.62 24.01
C GLU A 384 -12.51 -6.00 24.68
N LYS A 385 -12.38 -7.07 23.89
CA LYS A 385 -12.38 -8.47 24.34
C LYS A 385 -11.13 -8.86 25.14
N SER A 386 -10.04 -8.09 25.03
CA SER A 386 -8.77 -8.42 25.69
C SER A 386 -8.89 -8.61 27.20
N LYS A 387 -8.28 -9.67 27.72
CA LYS A 387 -8.20 -9.98 29.15
C LYS A 387 -6.75 -10.03 29.65
N ASP A 388 -5.83 -9.38 28.94
CA ASP A 388 -4.42 -9.37 29.33
C ASP A 388 -4.27 -8.76 30.74
N PRO A 389 -3.77 -9.51 31.72
CA PRO A 389 -3.60 -9.02 33.10
C PRO A 389 -2.73 -7.76 33.20
N ASN A 390 -1.77 -7.59 32.29
CA ASN A 390 -0.84 -6.45 32.31
C ASN A 390 -1.47 -5.16 31.76
N GLU A 391 -2.59 -5.25 31.05
CA GLU A 391 -3.25 -4.13 30.37
C GLU A 391 -4.63 -3.80 30.98
N GLN A 392 -4.89 -4.25 32.21
CA GLN A 392 -6.15 -3.96 32.92
C GLN A 392 -6.17 -2.58 33.58
N GLU A 393 -5.01 -1.96 33.78
CA GLU A 393 -4.90 -0.65 34.40
C GLU A 393 -5.56 0.44 33.53
N GLY A 394 -6.50 1.18 34.11
CA GLY A 394 -7.29 2.18 33.37
C GLY A 394 -8.37 1.61 32.46
N LYS A 395 -8.37 0.31 32.13
CA LYS A 395 -9.32 -0.32 31.19
C LYS A 395 -10.78 -0.14 31.62
N GLY A 396 -11.09 -0.38 32.89
CA GLY A 396 -12.47 -0.28 33.37
C GLY A 396 -13.08 1.14 33.25
N ALA A 397 -12.27 2.18 33.44
CA ALA A 397 -12.71 3.57 33.26
C ALA A 397 -12.74 3.97 31.77
N ALA A 398 -11.76 3.50 30.98
CA ALA A 398 -11.75 3.66 29.53
C ALA A 398 -13.02 3.07 28.90
N MET A 399 -13.37 1.81 29.23
CA MET A 399 -14.57 1.13 28.74
C MET A 399 -15.86 1.93 28.99
N LYS A 400 -15.99 2.58 30.15
CA LYS A 400 -17.17 3.41 30.46
C LYS A 400 -17.30 4.63 29.55
N GLN A 401 -16.20 5.17 29.04
CA GLN A 401 -16.22 6.34 28.15
C GLN A 401 -16.58 5.97 26.71
N VAL A 402 -16.23 4.75 26.27
CA VAL A 402 -16.38 4.31 24.88
C VAL A 402 -17.56 3.35 24.67
N VAL A 403 -18.42 3.13 25.67
CA VAL A 403 -19.62 2.27 25.52
C VAL A 403 -20.45 2.65 24.29
N GLN A 404 -20.72 3.94 24.13
CA GLN A 404 -21.52 4.43 22.99
C GLN A 404 -20.82 4.22 21.64
N PHE A 405 -19.49 4.24 21.59
CA PHE A 405 -18.74 3.95 20.36
C PHE A 405 -18.93 2.48 19.95
N PHE A 406 -18.77 1.54 20.90
CA PHE A 406 -18.99 0.11 20.62
C PHE A 406 -20.46 -0.26 20.39
N THR A 407 -21.40 0.45 21.00
CA THR A 407 -22.82 0.29 20.66
C THR A 407 -23.06 0.65 19.20
N TRP A 408 -22.58 1.82 18.77
CA TRP A 408 -22.69 2.26 17.39
C TRP A 408 -21.98 1.31 16.41
N LEU A 409 -20.78 0.83 16.76
CA LEU A 409 -19.99 -0.08 15.92
C LEU A 409 -20.78 -1.36 15.58
N ARG A 410 -21.46 -1.95 16.58
CA ARG A 410 -22.29 -3.16 16.38
C ARG A 410 -23.59 -2.90 15.64
N GLU A 411 -24.21 -1.73 15.85
CA GLU A 411 -25.44 -1.35 15.16
C GLU A 411 -25.19 -1.09 13.66
N ALA A 412 -24.01 -0.56 13.31
CA ALA A 412 -23.59 -0.36 11.93
C ALA A 412 -23.38 -1.69 11.17
N ASP A 413 -22.81 -2.70 11.84
CA ASP A 413 -22.65 -4.05 11.26
C ASP A 413 -24.00 -4.67 10.89
N GLU A 414 -24.99 -4.57 11.79
CA GLU A 414 -26.32 -5.17 11.61
C GLU A 414 -27.12 -4.53 10.46
N GLU A 415 -26.85 -3.28 10.08
CA GLU A 415 -27.50 -2.62 8.93
C GLU A 415 -26.84 -2.94 7.57
N SER A 416 -25.59 -3.40 7.56
CA SER A 416 -24.83 -3.71 6.33
C SER A 416 -25.15 -5.09 5.73
N ASP A 417 -25.76 -5.97 6.51
CA ASP A 417 -26.15 -7.34 6.14
C ASP A 417 -27.56 -7.42 5.49
N TYR A 418 -28.21 -6.29 5.20
CA TYR A 418 -29.60 -6.22 4.68
C TYR A 418 -29.75 -5.77 3.23
#